data_AF-W5N0I3-F1
#
_entry.id   AF-W5N0I3-F1
#
_cell.length_a   1.000
_cell.length_b   1.000
_cell.length_c   1.000
_cell.angle_alpha   90.00
_cell.angle_beta   90.00
_cell.angle_gamma   90.00
#
_symmetry.space_group_name_H-M   'P 1'
#
loop_
_entity.id
_entity.type
_entity.pdbx_description
1 polymer ?
#
loop_
_entity_poly.entity_id
_entity_poly.type
_entity_poly.pdbx_seq_one_letter_code
_entity_poly.pdbx_strand_id
1 'polypeptide(L)'
;MGCFSFILYGLMYYVIDVKGWWGGQPFIFPGMNSIFVYVGHSLLGTYFPFSWALKFEESHGAQLFQDLVGTGLWVFIAYFLYRHKFFLKV
;
A
#
# COMPACT_ATOMS: atom_id res chain seq x y z
N MET A 1 -13.73 13.94 4.31
CA MET A 1 -12.87 15.14 4.40
C MET A 1 -11.59 14.85 3.64
N GLY A 2 -11.18 15.71 2.72
CA GLY A 2 -9.96 15.50 1.94
C GLY A 2 -9.64 16.74 1.11
N CYS A 3 -9.22 17.83 1.75
CA CYS A 3 -8.90 19.08 1.07
C CYS A 3 -7.68 18.95 0.11
N PHE A 4 -6.84 17.94 0.30
CA PHE A 4 -5.62 17.74 -0.50
C PHE A 4 -5.73 16.66 -1.58
N SER A 5 -6.86 15.95 -1.69
CA SER A 5 -6.98 14.80 -2.62
C SER A 5 -6.80 15.22 -4.08
N PHE A 6 -7.45 16.31 -4.50
CA PHE A 6 -7.34 16.81 -5.87
C PHE A 6 -5.96 17.40 -6.17
N ILE A 7 -5.33 18.03 -5.17
CA ILE A 7 -3.97 18.57 -5.28
C ILE A 7 -2.98 17.43 -5.48
N LEU A 8 -3.06 16.39 -4.65
CA LEU A 8 -2.21 15.20 -4.78
C LEU A 8 -2.41 14.53 -6.14
N TYR A 9 -3.67 14.34 -6.57
CA TYR A 9 -3.98 13.74 -7.86
C TYR A 9 -3.40 14.56 -9.03
N GLY A 10 -3.55 15.88 -9.00
CA GLY A 10 -2.98 16.77 -10.01
C GLY A 10 -1.45 16.75 -10.04
N LEU A 11 -0.78 16.69 -8.88
CA LEU A 11 0.67 16.55 -8.80
C LEU A 11 1.14 15.21 -9.38
N MET A 12 0.45 14.11 -9.05
CA MET A 12 0.77 12.79 -9.59
C MET A 12 0.61 12.75 -11.11
N TYR A 13 -0.50 13.29 -11.64
CA TYR A 13 -0.73 13.41 -13.07
C TYR A 13 0.38 14.22 -13.77
N TYR A 14 0.77 15.36 -13.20
CA TYR A 14 1.83 16.18 -13.79
C TYR A 14 3.18 15.46 -13.81
N VAL A 15 3.57 14.82 -12.70
CA VAL A 15 4.87 14.13 -12.57
C VAL A 15 4.94 12.89 -13.47
N ILE A 16 3.86 12.12 -13.55
CA ILE A 16 3.81 10.84 -14.28
C ILE A 16 3.51 11.09 -15.75
N ASP A 17 2.37 11.69 -16.07
CA ASP A 17 1.85 11.75 -17.44
C ASP A 17 2.42 12.92 -18.25
N VAL A 18 2.67 14.08 -17.63
CA VAL A 18 3.18 15.27 -18.33
C VAL A 18 4.70 15.26 -18.41
N LYS A 19 5.38 14.98 -17.31
CA LYS A 19 6.85 15.02 -17.23
C LYS A 19 7.53 13.68 -17.48
N GLY A 20 6.83 12.56 -17.28
CA GLY A 20 7.42 11.23 -17.44
C GLY A 20 8.58 10.94 -16.47
N TRP A 21 8.68 11.67 -15.36
CA TRP A 21 9.79 11.52 -14.40
C TRP A 21 9.67 10.25 -13.57
N TRP A 22 8.47 9.68 -13.49
CA TRP A 22 8.19 8.52 -12.67
C TRP A 22 7.12 7.65 -13.32
N GLY A 23 7.29 6.33 -13.22
CA GLY A 23 6.38 5.35 -13.82
C GLY A 23 5.22 4.93 -12.92
N GLY A 24 5.02 5.55 -11.75
CA GLY A 24 3.92 5.25 -10.82
C GLY A 24 4.15 4.06 -9.87
N GLN A 25 5.35 3.47 -9.84
CA GLN A 25 5.70 2.41 -8.87
C GLN A 25 6.06 3.02 -7.50
N PRO A 26 5.52 2.53 -6.37
CA PRO A 26 4.99 1.18 -6.21
C PRO A 26 3.47 1.06 -6.32
N PHE A 27 2.73 2.15 -6.48
CA PHE A 27 1.25 2.16 -6.39
C PHE A 27 0.56 1.25 -7.40
N ILE A 28 1.17 1.05 -8.57
CA ILE A 28 0.67 0.16 -9.62
C ILE A 28 0.59 -1.30 -9.14
N PHE A 29 1.54 -1.78 -8.32
CA PHE A 29 1.61 -3.20 -7.94
C PHE A 29 0.42 -3.66 -7.08
N PRO A 30 0.12 -3.03 -5.93
CA PRO A 30 -1.08 -3.36 -5.16
C PRO A 30 -2.35 -2.95 -5.91
N GLY A 31 -2.31 -1.91 -6.76
CA GLY A 31 -3.46 -1.52 -7.60
C GLY A 31 -3.89 -2.63 -8.57
N MET A 32 -2.94 -3.30 -9.21
CA MET A 32 -3.21 -4.42 -10.12
C MET A 32 -3.62 -5.73 -9.40
N ASN A 33 -3.31 -5.84 -8.11
CA ASN A 33 -3.63 -6.98 -7.26
C ASN A 33 -4.56 -6.59 -6.10
N SER A 34 -5.46 -5.64 -6.33
CA SER A 34 -6.24 -4.98 -5.28
C SER A 34 -7.14 -5.94 -4.51
N ILE A 35 -7.79 -6.89 -5.19
CA ILE A 35 -8.63 -7.91 -4.54
C ILE A 35 -7.78 -8.85 -3.67
N PHE A 36 -6.61 -9.26 -4.16
CA PHE A 36 -5.71 -10.11 -3.37
C PHE A 36 -5.25 -9.40 -2.11
N VAL A 37 -4.80 -8.14 -2.22
CA VAL A 37 -4.36 -7.34 -1.07
C VAL A 37 -5.52 -7.10 -0.10
N TYR A 38 -6.72 -6.82 -0.60
CA TYR A 38 -7.91 -6.64 0.23
C TYR A 38 -8.24 -7.91 1.03
N VAL A 39 -8.45 -9.04 0.34
CA VAL A 39 -8.78 -10.32 0.99
C VAL A 39 -7.67 -10.75 1.94
N GLY A 40 -6.42 -10.62 1.49
CA GLY A 40 -5.24 -10.94 2.31
C GLY A 40 -5.19 -10.10 3.57
N HIS A 41 -5.45 -8.79 3.49
CA HIS A 41 -5.52 -7.92 4.66
C HIS A 41 -6.72 -8.26 5.55
N SER A 42 -7.89 -8.57 5.00
CA SER A 42 -9.05 -9.00 5.78
C SER A 42 -8.79 -10.28 6.58
N LEU A 43 -7.98 -11.20 6.05
CA LEU A 43 -7.66 -12.47 6.70
C LEU A 43 -6.45 -12.38 7.64
N LEU A 44 -5.40 -11.64 7.25
CA LEU A 44 -4.10 -11.61 7.94
C LEU A 44 -3.81 -10.30 8.65
N GLY A 45 -4.66 -9.28 8.52
CA GLY A 45 -4.40 -7.92 8.99
C GLY A 45 -4.22 -7.78 10.49
N THR A 46 -4.70 -8.75 11.28
CA THR A 46 -4.52 -8.80 12.75
C THR A 46 -3.35 -9.68 13.19
N TYR A 47 -2.71 -10.39 12.25
CA TYR A 47 -1.64 -11.33 12.53
C TYR A 47 -0.26 -10.69 12.30
N PHE A 48 0.72 -11.15 13.06
CA PHE A 48 2.12 -10.83 12.78
C PHE A 48 2.50 -11.37 11.39
N PRO A 49 3.26 -10.64 10.56
CA PRO A 49 3.93 -9.35 10.81
C PRO A 49 3.12 -8.10 10.41
N PHE A 50 1.84 -8.22 10.03
CA PHE A 50 1.02 -7.08 9.58
C PHE A 50 0.47 -6.25 10.74
N SER A 51 0.20 -6.89 11.87
CA SER A 51 -0.21 -6.24 13.11
C SER A 51 0.26 -7.08 14.29
N TRP A 52 0.55 -6.41 15.41
CA TRP A 52 0.88 -7.07 16.66
C TRP A 52 0.42 -6.22 17.84
N ALA A 53 0.27 -6.86 19.00
CA ALA A 53 -0.09 -6.14 20.21
C ALA A 53 1.04 -5.19 20.63
N LEU A 54 0.76 -3.89 20.59
CA LEU A 54 1.67 -2.86 21.09
C LEU A 54 1.52 -2.78 22.61
N LYS A 55 2.61 -3.02 23.35
CA LYS A 55 2.62 -2.90 24.82
C LYS A 55 2.33 -1.47 25.31
N PHE A 56 2.51 -0.47 24.45
CA PHE A 56 2.28 0.94 24.72
C PHE A 56 1.47 1.54 23.57
N GLU A 57 0.14 1.37 23.59
CA GLU A 57 -0.74 1.86 22.53
C GLU A 57 -0.74 3.39 22.38
N GLU A 58 -0.35 4.12 23.41
CA GLU A 58 -0.24 5.60 23.43
C GLU A 58 0.95 6.13 22.60
N SER A 59 1.85 5.26 22.13
CA SER A 59 2.97 5.70 21.31
C SER A 59 2.57 5.78 19.83
N HIS A 60 2.24 6.98 19.37
CA HIS A 60 1.99 7.25 17.94
C HIS A 60 3.13 6.79 17.03
N GLY A 61 4.38 6.84 17.50
CA GLY A 61 5.53 6.36 16.73
C GLY A 61 5.54 4.85 16.55
N ALA A 62 5.08 4.09 17.55
CA ALA A 62 4.98 2.64 17.46
C ALA A 62 3.87 2.20 16.50
N GLN A 63 2.73 2.90 16.54
CA GLN A 63 1.62 2.70 15.58
C GLN A 63 2.07 3.02 14.15
N LEU A 64 2.72 4.18 13.94
CA LEU A 64 3.25 4.56 12.63
C LEU A 64 4.22 3.51 12.09
N PHE A 65 5.13 3.02 12.94
CA PHE A 65 6.09 1.99 12.54
C PHE A 65 5.39 0.69 12.14
N GLN A 66 4.39 0.25 12.91
CA GLN A 66 3.59 -0.92 12.58
C GLN A 66 2.86 -0.76 11.25
N ASP A 67 2.21 0.38 11.01
CA ASP A 67 1.50 0.65 9.76
C ASP A 67 2.45 0.73 8.57
N LEU A 68 3.65 1.31 8.74
CA LEU A 68 4.68 1.35 7.70
C LEU A 68 5.18 -0.06 7.37
N VAL A 69 5.40 -0.91 8.37
CA VAL A 69 5.81 -2.31 8.18
C VAL A 69 4.70 -3.09 7.47
N GLY A 70 3.46 -3.03 7.97
CA GLY A 70 2.32 -3.73 7.38
C GLY A 70 2.05 -3.31 5.94
N THR A 71 2.05 -2.00 5.67
CA THR A 71 1.87 -1.46 4.32
C THR A 71 3.04 -1.85 3.40
N GLY A 72 4.28 -1.75 3.90
CA GLY A 72 5.48 -2.14 3.16
C GLY A 72 5.47 -3.61 2.76
N LEU A 73 5.03 -4.50 3.65
CA LEU A 73 4.88 -5.92 3.37
C LEU A 73 3.81 -6.19 2.31
N TRP A 74 2.66 -5.51 2.36
CA TRP A 74 1.64 -5.65 1.32
C TRP A 74 2.13 -5.16 -0.05
N VAL A 75 2.87 -4.05 -0.09
CA VAL A 75 3.51 -3.57 -1.32
C VAL A 75 4.53 -4.59 -1.83
N PHE A 76 5.33 -5.18 -0.95
CA PHE A 76 6.31 -6.21 -1.32
C PHE A 76 5.64 -7.48 -1.88
N ILE A 77 4.58 -7.96 -1.23
CA ILE A 77 3.80 -9.12 -1.70
C ILE A 77 3.17 -8.79 -3.06
N ALA A 78 2.56 -7.62 -3.22
CA ALA A 78 1.97 -7.21 -4.49
C ALA A 78 3.02 -7.08 -5.61
N TYR A 79 4.22 -6.60 -5.27
CA TYR A 79 5.36 -6.58 -6.20
C TYR A 79 5.79 -8.00 -6.60
N PHE A 80 5.85 -8.93 -5.64
CA PHE A 80 6.16 -10.33 -5.92
C PHE A 80 5.13 -10.95 -6.88
N LEU A 81 3.84 -10.78 -6.62
CA LEU A 81 2.77 -11.23 -7.52
C LEU A 81 2.88 -10.60 -8.91
N TYR A 82 3.17 -9.31 -8.99
CA TYR A 82 3.40 -8.61 -10.25
C TYR A 82 4.57 -9.22 -11.04
N ARG A 83 5.69 -9.55 -10.38
CA ARG A 83 6.86 -10.19 -11.02
C ARG A 83 6.51 -11.57 -11.56
N HIS A 84 5.66 -12.32 -10.87
CA HIS A 84 5.14 -13.61 -11.31
C HIS A 84 3.97 -13.54 -12.30
N LYS A 85 3.56 -12.33 -12.71
CA LYS A 85 2.42 -12.09 -13.61
C LYS A 85 1.10 -12.71 -13.11
N PHE A 86 0.99 -12.91 -11.80
CA PHE A 86 -0.24 -13.37 -11.16
C PHE A 86 -1.10 -12.15 -10.84
N PHE A 87 -2.31 -12.12 -11.39
CA PHE A 87 -3.28 -11.06 -11.18
C PHE A 87 -4.63 -11.67 -10.85
N LEU A 88 -5.00 -11.60 -9.57
CA LEU A 88 -6.30 -12.09 -9.13
C LEU A 88 -7.36 -11.06 -9.54
N LYS A 89 -8.24 -11.47 -10.45
CA LYS A 89 -9.35 -10.68 -10.99
C LYS A 89 -10.62 -11.50 -10.81
N VAL A 90 -11.69 -10.83 -10.40
CA VAL A 90 -13.05 -11.39 -10.29
C VAL A 90 -13.87 -10.89 -11.47
#